data_AF-A0A3C1T331-F1
#
_entry.id   AF-A0A3C1T331-F1
#
_cell.length_a   1.000
_cell.length_b   1.000
_cell.length_c   1.000
_cell.angle_alpha   90.00
_cell.angle_beta   90.00
_cell.angle_gamma   90.00
#
_symmetry.space_group_name_H-M   'P 1'
#
loop_
_entity.id
_entity.type
_entity.pdbx_description
1 polymer ?
#
loop_
_entity_poly.entity_id
_entity_poly.type
_entity_poly.pdbx_seq_one_letter_code
_entity_poly.pdbx_strand_id
1 'polypeptide(L)'
;MSMKKILLASFLVLLATTGFGQLNNSWIDYNKTYYKFRLAKDTLTRINQPVLAAAGLGNVPAEQFQLWRNGEQVRLYTSVPTGIMGAGDYIEFWGLMNDGKPDKALYRNPDYQLSDRYSLETDTVSYFLTVNPAGGNLRYTSAINNTAGNVLPADQYFMRRIEYNYRSQVNKGYAAVIGEYVYSSAYDIGEGWTSNDAAPCCALSNVLQDVNRYAAGPANSVTVTTAVAGNALYTRDLVVRINNTTVLQSPMPYFNYRKDTLRNLPLSILNSPTFIGVSINGNSTNANDRIVVSAFSVTYPATFNFNNLKNIYFELKDNAAGNYLVITNFNNNGVAPVLYDYNNSRRYLGDISTPGQVKFALPASADTIRRFNLMSGDASNVN
;
A
#
# COMPACT_ATOMS: atom_id res chain seq x y z
N MET A 1 12.41 47.09 -35.86
CA MET A 1 11.00 46.78 -35.50
C MET A 1 10.64 45.29 -35.57
N SER A 2 11.56 44.36 -35.93
CA SER A 2 11.23 42.93 -36.12
C SER A 2 11.45 42.04 -34.87
N MET A 3 12.34 42.38 -33.94
CA MET A 3 12.65 41.51 -32.79
C MET A 3 11.49 41.35 -31.79
N LYS A 4 10.71 42.43 -31.55
CA LYS A 4 9.52 42.39 -30.67
C LYS A 4 8.39 41.52 -31.24
N LYS A 5 8.26 41.44 -32.57
CA LYS A 5 7.25 40.61 -33.24
C LYS A 5 7.61 39.12 -33.22
N ILE A 6 8.90 38.80 -33.33
CA ILE A 6 9.39 37.42 -33.24
C ILE A 6 9.21 36.88 -31.82
N LEU A 7 9.55 37.66 -30.78
CA LEU A 7 9.34 37.27 -29.38
C LEU A 7 7.85 37.04 -29.04
N LEU A 8 6.96 37.88 -29.56
CA LEU A 8 5.52 37.72 -29.36
C LEU A 8 4.97 36.47 -30.06
N ALA A 9 5.46 36.18 -31.27
CA ALA A 9 5.08 34.97 -32.01
C ALA A 9 5.58 33.69 -31.30
N SER A 10 6.81 33.68 -30.79
CA SER A 10 7.34 32.56 -30.01
C SER A 10 6.58 32.35 -28.69
N PHE A 11 6.15 33.43 -28.04
CA PHE A 11 5.34 33.36 -26.82
C PHE A 11 3.92 32.83 -27.08
N LEU A 12 3.31 33.20 -28.21
CA LEU A 12 2.00 32.69 -28.62
C LEU A 12 2.03 31.20 -29.03
N VAL A 13 3.13 30.72 -29.62
CA VAL A 13 3.32 29.29 -29.93
C VAL A 13 3.53 28.46 -28.66
N LEU A 14 4.19 29.01 -27.64
CA LEU A 14 4.32 28.39 -26.31
C LEU A 14 2.99 28.34 -25.53
N LEU A 15 2.05 29.24 -25.81
CA LEU A 15 0.69 29.19 -25.25
C LEU A 15 -0.24 28.22 -26.00
N ALA A 16 0.15 27.76 -27.20
CA ALA A 16 -0.64 26.85 -28.02
C ALA A 16 -0.38 25.36 -27.71
N THR A 17 0.52 25.04 -26.77
CA THR A 17 0.55 23.69 -26.20
C THR A 17 -0.71 23.52 -25.36
N THR A 18 -1.71 22.85 -25.92
CA THR A 18 -2.89 22.39 -25.20
C THR A 18 -2.44 21.65 -23.95
N GLY A 19 -2.64 22.27 -22.79
CA GLY A 19 -2.57 21.56 -21.53
C GLY A 19 -3.70 20.54 -21.52
N PHE A 20 -3.40 19.29 -21.87
CA PHE A 20 -4.31 18.19 -21.59
C PHE A 20 -4.29 17.97 -20.08
N GLY A 21 -5.13 18.70 -19.36
CA GLY A 21 -5.66 18.14 -18.12
C GLY A 21 -6.45 16.91 -18.54
N GLN A 22 -5.90 15.71 -18.38
CA GLN A 22 -6.69 14.49 -18.48
C GLN A 22 -7.86 14.66 -17.52
N LEU A 23 -9.07 14.77 -18.07
CA LEU A 23 -10.26 14.82 -17.24
C LEU A 23 -10.29 13.51 -16.43
N ASN A 24 -10.66 13.56 -15.15
CA ASN A 24 -10.73 12.37 -14.29
C ASN A 24 -11.64 11.26 -14.85
N ASN A 25 -12.46 11.55 -15.87
CA ASN A 25 -13.32 10.62 -16.57
C ASN A 25 -12.77 10.14 -17.92
N SER A 26 -11.51 10.42 -18.28
CA SER A 26 -10.94 10.07 -19.59
C SER A 26 -10.83 8.56 -19.84
N TRP A 27 -10.95 7.74 -18.80
CA TRP A 27 -10.99 6.28 -18.87
C TRP A 27 -12.38 5.72 -19.23
N ILE A 28 -13.42 6.55 -19.22
CA ILE A 28 -14.79 6.14 -19.52
C ILE A 28 -14.99 6.18 -21.03
N ASP A 29 -15.27 5.01 -21.61
CA ASP A 29 -15.76 4.87 -22.98
C ASP A 29 -17.29 4.82 -22.94
N TYR A 30 -17.95 5.88 -23.39
CA TYR A 30 -19.40 6.01 -23.34
C TYR A 30 -20.15 4.99 -24.22
N ASN A 31 -19.45 4.24 -25.09
CA ASN A 31 -20.04 3.16 -25.86
C ASN A 31 -19.99 1.80 -25.14
N LYS A 32 -19.38 1.72 -23.95
CA LYS A 32 -19.26 0.50 -23.16
C LYS A 32 -20.23 0.51 -21.98
N THR A 33 -20.76 -0.67 -21.65
CA THR A 33 -21.49 -0.90 -20.40
C THR A 33 -20.50 -1.19 -19.27
N TYR A 34 -20.68 -0.51 -18.14
CA TYR A 34 -19.88 -0.72 -16.93
C TYR A 34 -20.74 -1.27 -15.80
N TYR A 35 -20.38 -2.45 -15.30
CA TYR A 35 -21.03 -3.13 -14.18
C TYR A 35 -20.34 -2.71 -12.89
N LYS A 36 -21.01 -1.87 -12.11
CA LYS A 36 -20.49 -1.33 -10.85
C LYS A 36 -20.74 -2.30 -9.70
N PHE A 37 -19.70 -2.55 -8.90
CA PHE A 37 -19.81 -3.25 -7.62
C PHE A 37 -18.88 -2.60 -6.59
N ARG A 38 -19.01 -2.98 -5.31
CA ARG A 38 -18.33 -2.32 -4.19
C ARG A 38 -17.53 -3.32 -3.36
N LEU A 39 -16.41 -2.86 -2.83
CA LEU A 39 -15.60 -3.57 -1.83
C LEU A 39 -15.32 -2.63 -0.65
N ALA A 40 -15.28 -3.18 0.56
CA ALA A 40 -15.08 -2.42 1.80
C ALA A 40 -13.75 -2.76 2.53
N LYS A 41 -13.03 -3.79 2.09
CA LYS A 41 -11.77 -4.24 2.68
C LYS A 41 -10.84 -4.75 1.57
N ASP A 42 -9.53 -4.74 1.86
CA ASP A 42 -8.56 -5.42 1.01
C ASP A 42 -8.80 -6.94 1.07
N THR A 43 -9.02 -7.61 -0.05
CA THR A 43 -9.44 -9.02 -0.08
C THR A 43 -9.16 -9.69 -1.42
N LEU A 44 -8.90 -11.01 -1.40
CA LEU A 44 -8.84 -11.79 -2.64
C LEU A 44 -10.27 -11.89 -3.19
N THR A 45 -10.54 -11.24 -4.32
CA THR A 45 -11.88 -11.18 -4.88
C THR A 45 -12.01 -12.17 -6.02
N ARG A 46 -13.10 -12.95 -6.02
CA ARG A 46 -13.52 -13.76 -7.18
C ARG A 46 -14.92 -13.39 -7.66
N ILE A 47 -15.08 -13.22 -8.96
CA ILE A 47 -16.39 -13.12 -9.62
C ILE A 47 -16.59 -14.42 -10.39
N ASN A 48 -17.39 -15.32 -9.82
CA ASN A 48 -17.63 -16.64 -10.41
C ASN A 48 -18.54 -16.54 -11.65
N GLN A 49 -18.39 -17.49 -12.57
CA GLN A 49 -19.14 -17.51 -13.83
C GLN A 49 -20.66 -17.40 -13.67
N PRO A 50 -21.32 -18.02 -12.68
CA PRO A 50 -22.76 -17.84 -12.47
C PRO A 50 -23.17 -16.38 -12.20
N VAL A 51 -22.32 -15.59 -11.52
CA VAL A 51 -22.56 -14.17 -11.27
C VAL A 51 -22.45 -13.37 -12.58
N LEU A 52 -21.47 -13.70 -13.43
CA LEU A 52 -21.33 -13.10 -14.75
C LEU A 52 -22.53 -13.44 -15.64
N ALA A 53 -22.96 -14.69 -15.65
CA ALA A 53 -24.12 -15.14 -16.42
C ALA A 53 -25.41 -14.43 -15.98
N ALA A 54 -25.66 -14.30 -14.68
CA ALA A 54 -26.80 -13.56 -14.14
C ALA A 54 -26.78 -12.06 -14.52
N ALA A 55 -25.60 -11.49 -14.74
CA ALA A 55 -25.42 -10.12 -15.24
C ALA A 55 -25.46 -10.00 -16.78
N GLY A 56 -25.77 -11.07 -17.51
CA GLY A 56 -25.80 -11.09 -18.98
C GLY A 56 -24.43 -11.22 -19.65
N LEU A 57 -23.38 -11.55 -18.90
CA LEU A 57 -21.99 -11.68 -19.36
C LEU A 57 -21.54 -13.14 -19.57
N GLY A 58 -22.47 -14.10 -19.51
CA GLY A 58 -22.15 -15.54 -19.51
C GLY A 58 -21.48 -16.05 -20.78
N ASN A 59 -21.67 -15.37 -21.93
CA ASN A 59 -21.08 -15.74 -23.22
C ASN A 59 -19.84 -14.89 -23.59
N VAL A 60 -19.36 -14.03 -22.69
CA VAL A 60 -18.20 -13.18 -22.96
C VAL A 60 -16.91 -14.00 -22.78
N PRO A 61 -16.01 -13.99 -23.78
CA PRO A 61 -14.72 -14.66 -23.64
C PRO A 61 -13.85 -14.04 -22.52
N ALA A 62 -13.17 -14.89 -21.75
CA ALA A 62 -12.41 -14.52 -20.54
C ALA A 62 -11.35 -13.43 -20.78
N GLU A 63 -10.70 -13.47 -21.94
CA GLU A 63 -9.68 -12.52 -22.39
C GLU A 63 -10.22 -11.11 -22.62
N GLN A 64 -11.54 -10.94 -22.76
CA GLN A 64 -12.18 -9.65 -23.06
C GLN A 64 -12.55 -8.85 -21.83
N PHE A 65 -12.59 -9.44 -20.63
CA PHE A 65 -12.96 -8.71 -19.41
C PHE A 65 -11.96 -7.60 -19.06
N GLN A 66 -12.46 -6.45 -18.62
CA GLN A 66 -11.64 -5.33 -18.21
C GLN A 66 -12.17 -4.78 -16.89
N LEU A 67 -11.30 -4.59 -15.90
CA LEU A 67 -11.69 -4.11 -14.58
C LEU A 67 -11.06 -2.74 -14.34
N TRP A 68 -11.84 -1.82 -13.75
CA TRP A 68 -11.40 -0.45 -13.48
C TRP A 68 -11.66 -0.06 -12.03
N ARG A 69 -10.73 0.70 -11.45
CA ARG A 69 -10.84 1.35 -10.12
C ARG A 69 -10.13 2.70 -10.20
N ASN A 70 -10.77 3.77 -9.72
CA ASN A 70 -10.20 5.13 -9.68
C ASN A 70 -9.59 5.60 -11.01
N GLY A 71 -10.20 5.21 -12.13
CA GLY A 71 -9.75 5.57 -13.48
C GLY A 71 -8.54 4.81 -14.00
N GLU A 72 -8.05 3.81 -13.26
CA GLU A 72 -6.97 2.94 -13.68
C GLU A 72 -7.48 1.53 -13.92
N GLN A 73 -6.94 0.87 -14.95
CA GLN A 73 -7.24 -0.52 -15.19
C GLN A 73 -6.60 -1.40 -14.12
N VAL A 74 -7.40 -2.26 -13.51
CA VAL A 74 -6.96 -3.24 -12.52
C VAL A 74 -6.60 -4.53 -13.24
N ARG A 75 -5.40 -5.03 -12.97
CA ARG A 75 -4.95 -6.34 -13.45
C ARG A 75 -5.75 -7.45 -12.77
N LEU A 76 -6.24 -8.39 -13.57
CA LEU A 76 -7.03 -9.53 -13.11
C LEU A 76 -6.47 -10.86 -13.64
N TYR A 77 -6.82 -11.95 -13.00
CA TYR A 77 -6.64 -13.31 -13.48
C TYR A 77 -7.98 -13.89 -13.92
N THR A 78 -7.98 -14.76 -14.91
CA THR A 78 -9.13 -15.58 -15.30
C THR A 78 -8.73 -17.05 -15.20
N SER A 79 -9.59 -17.89 -14.65
CA SER A 79 -9.30 -19.32 -14.45
C SER A 79 -9.06 -20.08 -15.76
N VAL A 80 -9.63 -19.58 -16.86
CA VAL A 80 -9.28 -19.93 -18.24
C VAL A 80 -8.66 -18.73 -18.96
N PRO A 81 -7.62 -18.93 -19.78
CA PRO A 81 -6.92 -17.83 -20.42
C PRO A 81 -7.71 -17.20 -21.58
N THR A 82 -8.52 -17.98 -22.28
CA THR A 82 -9.32 -17.56 -23.44
C THR A 82 -10.64 -18.33 -23.53
N GLY A 83 -11.58 -17.81 -24.30
CA GLY A 83 -12.86 -18.46 -24.58
C GLY A 83 -13.89 -18.29 -23.46
N ILE A 84 -15.05 -18.92 -23.64
CA ILE A 84 -16.18 -18.81 -22.70
C ILE A 84 -15.84 -19.57 -21.41
N MET A 85 -16.02 -18.91 -20.28
CA MET A 85 -15.88 -19.50 -18.94
C MET A 85 -16.94 -20.59 -18.70
N GLY A 86 -16.52 -21.74 -18.18
CA GLY A 86 -17.39 -22.80 -17.68
C GLY A 86 -17.96 -22.52 -16.29
N ALA A 87 -18.83 -23.40 -15.79
CA ALA A 87 -19.56 -23.18 -14.53
C ALA A 87 -18.67 -23.05 -13.28
N GLY A 88 -17.47 -23.65 -13.28
CA GLY A 88 -16.50 -23.57 -12.19
C GLY A 88 -15.47 -22.44 -12.34
N ASP A 89 -15.55 -21.66 -13.42
CA ASP A 89 -14.58 -20.62 -13.74
C ASP A 89 -14.89 -19.28 -13.07
N TYR A 90 -13.88 -18.42 -12.99
CA TYR A 90 -13.96 -17.14 -12.30
C TYR A 90 -12.97 -16.10 -12.83
N ILE A 91 -13.31 -14.84 -12.59
CA ILE A 91 -12.36 -13.71 -12.57
C ILE A 91 -11.80 -13.59 -11.15
N GLU A 92 -10.50 -13.40 -10.99
CA GLU A 92 -9.83 -13.21 -9.70
C GLU A 92 -8.97 -11.93 -9.72
N PHE A 93 -8.97 -11.16 -8.64
CA PHE A 93 -8.08 -10.03 -8.47
C PHE A 93 -7.88 -9.71 -6.99
N TRP A 94 -6.85 -8.94 -6.68
CA TRP A 94 -6.71 -8.36 -5.35
C TRP A 94 -7.57 -7.09 -5.26
N GLY A 95 -8.68 -7.20 -4.54
CA GLY A 95 -9.54 -6.09 -4.21
C GLY A 95 -8.85 -5.21 -3.17
N LEU A 96 -8.82 -3.90 -3.42
CA LEU A 96 -8.33 -2.90 -2.49
C LEU A 96 -9.53 -2.13 -1.94
N MET A 97 -9.58 -1.87 -0.64
CA MET A 97 -10.54 -0.95 -0.04
C MET A 97 -10.32 0.49 -0.52
N ASN A 98 -11.20 1.42 -0.15
CA ASN A 98 -10.95 2.82 -0.49
C ASN A 98 -9.74 3.36 0.29
N ASP A 99 -8.88 4.09 -0.41
CA ASP A 99 -7.67 4.72 0.11
C ASP A 99 -7.72 6.23 -0.15
N GLY A 100 -6.92 7.00 0.57
CA GLY A 100 -6.89 8.47 0.49
C GLY A 100 -6.13 9.01 -0.73
N LYS A 101 -5.63 8.15 -1.62
CA LYS A 101 -4.90 8.60 -2.83
C LYS A 101 -5.69 9.59 -3.69
N PRO A 102 -7.01 9.42 -3.92
CA PRO A 102 -7.81 10.41 -4.65
C PRO A 102 -7.94 11.75 -3.93
N ASP A 103 -7.93 11.75 -2.59
CA ASP A 103 -8.08 12.95 -1.75
C ASP A 103 -6.88 13.89 -1.90
N LYS A 104 -5.73 13.38 -2.36
CA LYS A 104 -4.48 14.13 -2.55
C LYS A 104 -4.66 15.39 -3.39
N ALA A 105 -5.55 15.36 -4.38
CA ALA A 105 -5.85 16.51 -5.24
C ALA A 105 -6.67 17.61 -4.55
N LEU A 106 -7.29 17.33 -3.41
CA LEU A 106 -8.06 18.29 -2.62
C LEU A 106 -7.16 19.19 -1.75
N TYR A 107 -5.96 18.72 -1.43
CA TYR A 107 -4.99 19.48 -0.64
C TYR A 107 -4.38 20.63 -1.45
N ARG A 108 -4.24 21.79 -0.79
CA ARG A 108 -3.54 22.97 -1.36
C ARG A 108 -2.14 22.63 -1.85
N ASN A 109 -1.46 21.77 -1.10
CA ASN A 109 -0.22 21.13 -1.50
C ASN A 109 -0.38 19.61 -1.28
N PRO A 110 -0.22 18.78 -2.32
CA PRO A 110 -0.29 17.32 -2.20
C PRO A 110 0.64 16.71 -1.12
N ASP A 111 1.68 17.43 -0.69
CA ASP A 111 2.58 16.99 0.37
C ASP A 111 1.97 17.10 1.78
N TYR A 112 0.91 17.89 1.96
CA TYR A 112 0.23 18.09 3.24
C TYR A 112 -0.60 16.89 3.70
N GLN A 113 -0.94 15.99 2.78
CA GLN A 113 -1.51 14.69 3.12
C GLN A 113 -0.44 13.80 3.77
N LEU A 114 -0.58 13.56 5.08
CA LEU A 114 0.41 12.82 5.87
C LEU A 114 0.34 11.30 5.69
N SER A 115 -0.84 10.75 5.44
CA SER A 115 -1.07 9.34 5.10
C SER A 115 -2.18 9.24 4.07
N ASP A 116 -2.04 8.32 3.13
CA ASP A 116 -3.03 7.99 2.11
C ASP A 116 -3.73 6.64 2.39
N ARG A 117 -3.54 6.04 3.58
CA ARG A 117 -4.11 4.71 3.89
C ARG A 117 -5.64 4.68 3.88
N TYR A 118 -6.27 5.78 4.33
CA TYR A 118 -7.71 5.91 4.48
C TYR A 118 -8.18 7.18 3.78
N SER A 119 -9.33 7.09 3.09
CA SER A 119 -9.98 8.27 2.54
C SER A 119 -10.73 9.05 3.63
N LEU A 120 -10.82 10.37 3.43
CA LEU A 120 -11.59 11.29 4.25
C LEU A 120 -13.09 11.29 3.88
N GLU A 121 -13.45 10.73 2.74
CA GLU A 121 -14.83 10.77 2.22
C GLU A 121 -15.62 9.47 2.49
N THR A 122 -15.01 8.31 2.22
CA THR A 122 -15.68 7.00 2.38
C THR A 122 -14.68 5.86 2.49
N ASP A 123 -15.06 4.76 3.14
CA ASP A 123 -14.28 3.52 3.21
C ASP A 123 -14.56 2.54 2.06
N THR A 124 -15.66 2.76 1.34
CA THR A 124 -16.17 1.82 0.33
C THR A 124 -15.76 2.26 -1.07
N VAL A 125 -14.98 1.43 -1.76
CA VAL A 125 -14.56 1.72 -3.13
C VAL A 125 -15.53 1.11 -4.14
N SER A 126 -15.61 1.72 -5.32
CA SER A 126 -16.33 1.18 -6.46
C SER A 126 -15.38 0.63 -7.51
N TYR A 127 -15.66 -0.58 -7.96
CA TYR A 127 -15.05 -1.21 -9.12
C TYR A 127 -16.04 -1.24 -10.27
N PHE A 128 -15.52 -1.19 -11.49
CA PHE A 128 -16.32 -1.23 -12.71
C PHE A 128 -15.77 -2.32 -13.64
N LEU A 129 -16.55 -3.38 -13.83
CA LEU A 129 -16.25 -4.43 -14.80
C LEU A 129 -16.85 -4.03 -16.16
N THR A 130 -16.11 -4.20 -17.25
CA THR A 130 -16.57 -3.98 -18.61
C THR A 130 -15.96 -5.00 -19.57
N VAL A 131 -16.35 -4.95 -20.84
CA VAL A 131 -15.88 -5.84 -21.91
C VAL A 131 -15.13 -5.04 -22.96
N ASN A 132 -13.92 -5.47 -23.27
CA ASN A 132 -13.05 -4.87 -24.25
C ASN A 132 -12.50 -5.94 -25.22
N PRO A 133 -13.20 -6.18 -26.34
CA PRO A 133 -12.81 -7.20 -27.32
C PRO A 133 -11.58 -6.79 -28.15
N ALA A 134 -11.22 -5.51 -28.17
CA ALA A 134 -10.04 -5.00 -28.90
C ALA A 134 -8.70 -5.46 -28.30
N GLY A 135 -8.70 -6.10 -27.13
CA GLY A 135 -7.49 -6.58 -26.46
C GLY A 135 -6.79 -5.50 -25.63
N GLY A 136 -5.53 -5.75 -25.26
CA GLY A 136 -4.77 -4.87 -24.36
C GLY A 136 -5.19 -4.93 -22.90
N ASN A 137 -5.99 -5.93 -22.51
CA ASN A 137 -6.47 -6.06 -21.14
C ASN A 137 -5.36 -6.54 -20.20
N LEU A 138 -5.16 -5.86 -19.07
CA LEU A 138 -4.20 -6.25 -18.05
C LEU A 138 -4.57 -7.61 -17.45
N ARG A 139 -3.60 -8.53 -17.45
CA ARG A 139 -3.76 -9.89 -16.94
C ARG A 139 -2.61 -10.32 -16.06
N TYR A 140 -2.90 -11.16 -15.07
CA TYR A 140 -1.94 -12.10 -14.54
C TYR A 140 -1.95 -13.37 -15.39
N THR A 141 -0.76 -13.95 -15.60
CA THR A 141 -0.62 -15.24 -16.27
C THR A 141 -0.17 -16.29 -15.26
N SER A 142 -0.72 -17.49 -15.36
CA SER A 142 -0.27 -18.62 -14.54
C SER A 142 1.21 -18.92 -14.81
N ALA A 143 1.96 -19.12 -13.73
CA ALA A 143 3.36 -19.52 -13.77
C ALA A 143 3.58 -20.77 -12.93
N ILE A 144 4.53 -21.60 -13.36
CA ILE A 144 4.86 -22.87 -12.71
C ILE A 144 5.66 -22.57 -11.44
N ASN A 145 5.23 -23.14 -10.30
CA ASN A 145 5.97 -23.14 -9.04
C ASN A 145 6.69 -24.48 -8.86
N ASN A 146 7.86 -24.66 -9.49
CA ASN A 146 8.59 -25.93 -9.48
C ASN A 146 9.47 -26.08 -8.22
N THR A 147 8.85 -26.37 -7.08
CA THR A 147 9.56 -26.59 -5.81
C THR A 147 10.32 -27.92 -5.76
N ALA A 148 9.82 -28.96 -6.43
CA ALA A 148 10.47 -30.28 -6.47
C ALA A 148 11.83 -30.27 -7.19
N GLY A 149 11.97 -29.42 -8.22
CA GLY A 149 13.23 -29.21 -8.94
C GLY A 149 14.15 -28.14 -8.35
N ASN A 150 13.79 -27.52 -7.22
CA ASN A 150 14.58 -26.44 -6.64
C ASN A 150 15.83 -26.98 -5.93
N VAL A 151 16.98 -26.35 -6.21
CA VAL A 151 18.27 -26.65 -5.57
C VAL A 151 18.76 -25.55 -4.65
N LEU A 152 18.08 -24.38 -4.62
CA LEU A 152 18.46 -23.26 -3.77
C LEU A 152 18.13 -23.56 -2.29
N PRO A 153 18.98 -23.14 -1.34
CA PRO A 153 18.61 -23.19 0.07
C PRO A 153 17.42 -22.25 0.34
N ALA A 154 16.65 -22.54 1.39
CA ALA A 154 15.55 -21.67 1.80
C ALA A 154 16.08 -20.29 2.23
N ASP A 155 15.43 -19.24 1.75
CA ASP A 155 15.73 -17.86 2.14
C ASP A 155 15.52 -17.70 3.65
N GLN A 156 16.52 -17.14 4.33
CA GLN A 156 16.50 -17.05 5.80
C GLN A 156 15.63 -15.89 6.32
N TYR A 157 15.50 -14.83 5.53
CA TYR A 157 14.73 -13.64 5.90
C TYR A 157 14.23 -12.86 4.68
N PHE A 158 13.28 -11.98 4.93
CA PHE A 158 12.91 -10.89 4.03
C PHE A 158 12.86 -9.57 4.81
N MET A 159 12.84 -8.45 4.11
CA MET A 159 12.68 -7.14 4.75
C MET A 159 11.19 -6.88 4.99
N ARG A 160 10.70 -7.26 6.19
CA ARG A 160 9.32 -7.02 6.58
C ARG A 160 9.12 -5.57 6.95
N ARG A 161 8.04 -4.96 6.46
CA ARG A 161 7.52 -3.65 6.88
C ARG A 161 6.27 -3.86 7.73
N ILE A 162 6.27 -3.40 8.97
CA ILE A 162 5.05 -3.21 9.75
C ILE A 162 4.74 -1.72 9.72
N GLU A 163 3.53 -1.39 9.28
CA GLU A 163 3.04 -0.02 9.20
C GLU A 163 1.79 0.15 10.06
N TYR A 164 1.78 1.19 10.87
CA TYR A 164 0.66 1.56 11.72
C TYR A 164 0.11 2.90 11.25
N ASN A 165 -1.18 2.90 10.89
CA ASN A 165 -1.91 4.07 10.41
C ASN A 165 -2.99 4.42 11.42
N TYR A 166 -2.91 5.59 12.03
CA TYR A 166 -3.91 6.04 12.98
C TYR A 166 -5.18 6.48 12.26
N ARG A 167 -6.32 6.22 12.89
CA ARG A 167 -7.66 6.64 12.45
C ARG A 167 -8.53 7.05 13.63
N SER A 168 -7.91 7.62 14.67
CA SER A 168 -8.59 7.95 15.93
C SER A 168 -9.45 9.20 15.81
N GLN A 169 -8.99 10.19 15.04
CA GLN A 169 -9.72 11.41 14.72
C GLN A 169 -9.34 11.92 13.32
N VAL A 170 -10.17 12.80 12.77
CA VAL A 170 -9.79 13.66 11.65
C VAL A 170 -9.19 14.93 12.24
N ASN A 171 -7.88 15.10 12.13
CA ASN A 171 -7.22 16.34 12.52
C ASN A 171 -7.60 17.44 11.52
N LYS A 172 -7.90 18.63 12.06
CA LYS A 172 -8.32 19.80 11.27
C LYS A 172 -7.14 20.58 10.65
N GLY A 173 -5.91 20.15 10.92
CA GLY A 173 -4.70 20.74 10.34
C GLY A 173 -4.33 22.11 10.90
N TYR A 174 -3.77 22.95 10.03
CA TYR A 174 -3.30 24.30 10.37
C TYR A 174 -4.44 25.20 10.89
N ALA A 175 -4.21 25.84 12.04
CA ALA A 175 -5.10 26.87 12.56
C ALA A 175 -4.42 28.24 12.59
N ALA A 176 -5.14 29.27 12.14
CA ALA A 176 -4.82 30.64 12.50
C ALA A 176 -5.28 30.90 13.95
N VAL A 177 -4.40 31.46 14.78
CA VAL A 177 -4.68 31.71 16.21
C VAL A 177 -5.01 33.19 16.41
N ILE A 178 -6.31 33.52 16.43
CA ILE A 178 -6.82 34.91 16.56
C ILE A 178 -7.67 35.10 17.83
N GLY A 179 -7.23 34.50 18.94
CA GLY A 179 -8.01 34.37 20.18
C GLY A 179 -8.74 33.02 20.28
N GLU A 180 -9.00 32.41 19.13
CA GLU A 180 -9.42 31.01 18.97
C GLU A 180 -8.72 30.38 17.75
N TYR A 181 -8.92 29.08 17.56
CA TYR A 181 -8.39 28.36 16.39
C TYR A 181 -9.38 28.46 15.23
N VAL A 182 -8.95 29.13 14.16
CA VAL A 182 -9.73 29.26 12.91
C VAL A 182 -9.08 28.41 11.83
N TYR A 183 -9.88 27.55 11.21
CA TYR A 183 -9.45 26.60 10.19
C TYR A 183 -9.95 27.02 8.81
N SER A 184 -9.13 26.73 7.80
CA SER A 184 -9.50 26.90 6.39
C SER A 184 -10.48 25.81 5.96
N SER A 185 -11.37 26.12 5.00
CA SER A 185 -12.22 25.10 4.35
C SER A 185 -11.50 24.30 3.25
N ALA A 186 -10.28 24.71 2.90
CA ALA A 186 -9.41 23.96 2.00
C ALA A 186 -8.43 23.10 2.79
N TYR A 187 -8.17 21.89 2.28
CA TYR A 187 -7.38 20.85 2.94
C TYR A 187 -5.93 21.33 3.08
N ASP A 188 -5.44 21.39 4.32
CA ASP A 188 -4.19 22.06 4.65
C ASP A 188 -3.22 21.19 5.47
N ILE A 189 -2.09 21.78 5.88
CA ILE A 189 -1.01 21.14 6.62
C ILE A 189 -1.54 20.32 7.80
N GLY A 190 -1.20 19.03 7.83
CA GLY A 190 -1.52 18.15 8.95
C GLY A 190 -2.98 17.74 9.03
N GLU A 191 -3.84 18.16 8.10
CA GLU A 191 -5.24 17.73 8.02
C GLU A 191 -5.35 16.29 7.53
N GLY A 192 -6.18 15.49 8.18
CA GLY A 192 -6.44 14.10 7.79
C GLY A 192 -6.57 13.14 8.97
N TRP A 193 -6.60 11.84 8.70
CA TRP A 193 -6.68 10.82 9.74
C TRP A 193 -5.39 10.75 10.57
N THR A 194 -5.54 10.88 11.89
CA THR A 194 -4.42 10.86 12.84
C THR A 194 -4.78 10.17 14.15
N SER A 195 -3.79 10.07 15.03
CA SER A 195 -3.98 9.85 16.46
C SER A 195 -4.78 11.00 17.09
N ASN A 196 -5.24 10.78 18.33
CA ASN A 196 -5.58 11.89 19.21
C ASN A 196 -4.31 12.73 19.53
N ASP A 197 -4.52 13.91 20.09
CA ASP A 197 -3.42 14.79 20.51
C ASP A 197 -2.51 14.11 21.55
N ALA A 198 -1.21 14.24 21.34
CA ALA A 198 -0.18 13.86 22.29
C ALA A 198 0.44 15.11 22.92
N ALA A 199 0.28 15.25 24.24
CA ALA A 199 0.91 16.31 25.03
C ALA A 199 2.34 15.90 25.44
N PRO A 200 3.23 16.84 25.81
CA PRO A 200 4.62 16.53 26.17
C PRO A 200 4.81 15.49 27.27
N CYS A 201 3.87 15.38 28.22
CA CYS A 201 3.91 14.37 29.29
C CYS A 201 3.75 12.94 28.79
N CYS A 202 3.16 12.78 27.60
CA CYS A 202 2.33 11.63 27.30
C CYS A 202 2.56 11.21 25.84
N ALA A 203 3.71 10.56 25.61
CA ALA A 203 4.11 10.12 24.28
C ALA A 203 3.12 9.10 23.70
N LEU A 204 2.93 9.16 22.37
CA LEU A 204 2.22 8.11 21.65
C LEU A 204 3.12 6.89 21.59
N SER A 205 2.78 5.88 22.39
CA SER A 205 3.51 4.62 22.46
C SER A 205 2.70 3.49 21.85
N ASN A 206 3.33 2.71 20.97
CA ASN A 206 2.79 1.49 20.40
C ASN A 206 3.79 0.35 20.57
N VAL A 207 3.28 -0.87 20.73
CA VAL A 207 4.09 -2.09 20.71
C VAL A 207 3.66 -2.92 19.52
N LEU A 208 4.53 -2.99 18.52
CA LEU A 208 4.35 -3.89 17.38
C LEU A 208 4.62 -5.31 17.84
N GLN A 209 3.64 -6.20 17.70
CA GLN A 209 3.74 -7.61 18.08
C GLN A 209 4.05 -8.47 16.85
N ASP A 210 4.27 -9.77 17.11
CA ASP A 210 4.45 -10.80 16.10
C ASP A 210 5.54 -10.47 15.09
N VAL A 211 6.65 -9.89 15.57
CA VAL A 211 7.68 -9.26 14.74
C VAL A 211 8.52 -10.27 13.96
N ASN A 212 8.79 -11.44 14.53
CA ASN A 212 9.63 -12.51 13.95
C ASN A 212 11.00 -12.01 13.47
N ARG A 213 11.67 -11.16 14.26
CA ARG A 213 12.95 -10.56 13.89
C ARG A 213 14.00 -11.64 13.59
N TYR A 214 14.67 -11.53 12.45
CA TYR A 214 15.83 -12.36 12.13
C TYR A 214 17.11 -11.70 12.64
N ALA A 215 17.71 -12.27 13.68
CA ALA A 215 18.83 -11.66 14.40
C ALA A 215 20.14 -11.59 13.60
N ALA A 216 20.36 -12.52 12.66
CA ALA A 216 21.55 -12.57 11.80
C ALA A 216 21.37 -11.80 10.47
N GLY A 217 20.37 -10.92 10.39
CA GLY A 217 20.20 -10.02 9.25
C GLY A 217 21.31 -8.95 9.18
N PRO A 218 21.35 -8.14 8.10
CA PRO A 218 22.41 -7.14 7.93
C PRO A 218 22.41 -6.10 9.06
N ALA A 219 23.60 -5.73 9.53
CA ALA A 219 23.77 -4.94 10.75
C ALA A 219 23.09 -3.56 10.72
N ASN A 220 23.05 -2.87 9.57
CA ASN A 220 22.44 -1.55 9.40
C ASN A 220 21.27 -1.62 8.41
N SER A 221 20.24 -2.40 8.74
CA SER A 221 19.11 -2.72 7.85
C SER A 221 17.77 -2.17 8.30
N VAL A 222 17.70 -1.52 9.48
CA VAL A 222 16.42 -1.01 9.99
C VAL A 222 16.09 0.32 9.33
N THR A 223 14.85 0.45 8.88
CA THR A 223 14.31 1.71 8.38
C THR A 223 13.06 2.09 9.17
N VAL A 224 12.97 3.34 9.59
CA VAL A 224 11.79 3.89 10.29
C VAL A 224 11.22 5.03 9.46
N THR A 225 9.91 5.03 9.25
CA THR A 225 9.20 6.18 8.66
C THR A 225 8.22 6.76 9.67
N THR A 226 8.02 8.07 9.65
CA THR A 226 7.04 8.75 10.51
C THR A 226 6.40 9.91 9.76
N ALA A 227 5.09 10.10 9.92
CA ALA A 227 4.33 11.22 9.41
C ALA A 227 3.59 11.90 10.57
N VAL A 228 4.01 13.10 10.93
CA VAL A 228 3.62 13.78 12.17
C VAL A 228 3.35 15.26 11.89
N ALA A 229 2.37 15.85 12.57
CA ALA A 229 2.13 17.30 12.56
C ALA A 229 2.04 17.85 13.98
N GLY A 230 2.47 19.11 14.14
CA GLY A 230 2.13 19.90 15.33
C GLY A 230 0.67 20.34 15.29
N ASN A 231 0.04 20.41 16.46
CA ASN A 231 -1.36 20.81 16.64
C ASN A 231 -1.52 21.93 17.70
N ALA A 232 -0.48 22.75 17.84
CA ALA A 232 -0.45 23.92 18.71
C ALA A 232 0.60 24.94 18.24
N LEU A 233 0.43 26.21 18.61
CA LEU A 233 1.36 27.29 18.25
C LEU A 233 2.57 27.37 19.21
N TYR A 234 3.26 26.25 19.45
CA TYR A 234 4.47 26.21 20.28
C TYR A 234 5.63 25.51 19.56
N THR A 235 6.85 25.81 20.01
CA THR A 235 8.08 25.19 19.48
C THR A 235 8.36 23.86 20.15
N ARG A 236 8.89 22.91 19.36
CA ARG A 236 9.36 21.60 19.83
C ARG A 236 10.39 21.03 18.84
N ASP A 237 11.16 20.06 19.30
CA ASP A 237 11.69 19.01 18.45
C ASP A 237 10.74 17.82 18.47
N LEU A 238 10.49 17.24 17.31
CA LEU A 238 9.93 15.90 17.18
C LEU A 238 10.98 14.89 17.66
N VAL A 239 10.59 14.02 18.60
CA VAL A 239 11.40 12.93 19.14
C VAL A 239 10.75 11.61 18.79
N VAL A 240 11.48 10.73 18.10
CA VAL A 240 11.06 9.36 17.78
C VAL A 240 12.01 8.40 18.46
N ARG A 241 11.47 7.44 19.20
CA ARG A 241 12.21 6.37 19.84
C ARG A 241 11.76 5.01 19.35
N ILE A 242 12.72 4.14 19.09
CA ILE A 242 12.50 2.71 18.88
C ILE A 242 13.08 2.00 20.10
N ASN A 243 12.21 1.29 20.83
CA ASN A 243 12.48 0.81 22.18
C ASN A 243 12.99 1.97 23.04
N ASN A 244 14.23 1.89 23.52
CA ASN A 244 14.84 2.91 24.39
C ASN A 244 15.81 3.84 23.62
N THR A 245 15.91 3.72 22.30
CA THR A 245 16.86 4.47 21.47
C THR A 245 16.16 5.60 20.74
N THR A 246 16.58 6.85 20.96
CA THR A 246 16.17 7.99 20.13
C THR A 246 16.79 7.85 18.74
N VAL A 247 15.93 7.70 17.72
CA VAL A 247 16.34 7.58 16.31
C VAL A 247 16.15 8.88 15.53
N LEU A 248 15.33 9.81 16.05
CA LEU A 248 15.15 11.15 15.51
C LEU A 248 14.95 12.14 16.64
N GLN A 249 15.62 13.28 16.53
CA GLN A 249 15.31 14.51 17.24
C GLN A 249 15.51 15.67 16.26
N SER A 250 14.43 16.37 15.90
CA SER A 250 14.51 17.45 14.90
C SER A 250 13.41 18.50 15.08
N PRO A 251 13.68 19.78 14.79
CA PRO A 251 12.69 20.85 14.95
C PRO A 251 11.40 20.60 14.17
N MET A 252 10.25 20.83 14.82
CA MET A 252 8.91 20.82 14.24
C MET A 252 8.03 21.87 14.95
N PRO A 253 8.29 23.16 14.76
CA PRO A 253 7.59 24.21 15.50
C PRO A 253 6.16 24.41 14.99
N TYR A 254 5.30 24.93 15.85
CA TYR A 254 3.94 25.36 15.52
C TYR A 254 3.09 24.24 14.90
N PHE A 255 2.26 24.57 13.91
CA PHE A 255 1.47 23.63 13.11
C PHE A 255 2.27 23.00 11.96
N ASN A 256 3.61 23.03 12.01
CA ASN A 256 4.42 22.42 10.96
C ASN A 256 4.36 20.88 11.04
N TYR A 257 4.75 20.22 9.96
CA TYR A 257 4.72 18.77 9.84
C TYR A 257 6.08 18.20 9.44
N ARG A 258 6.26 16.91 9.69
CA ARG A 258 7.42 16.14 9.22
C ARG A 258 6.99 14.80 8.65
N LYS A 259 7.59 14.45 7.51
CA LYS A 259 7.59 13.11 6.93
C LYS A 259 9.03 12.64 6.81
N ASP A 260 9.50 11.90 7.82
CA ASP A 260 10.88 11.45 7.88
C ASP A 260 11.01 10.00 7.45
N THR A 261 12.12 9.67 6.80
CA THR A 261 12.53 8.28 6.58
C THR A 261 13.99 8.08 6.98
N LEU A 262 14.16 7.42 8.12
CA LEU A 262 15.43 7.12 8.75
C LEU A 262 15.91 5.78 8.23
N ARG A 263 17.02 5.75 7.50
CA ARG A 263 17.59 4.53 6.90
C ARG A 263 18.88 4.13 7.60
N ASN A 264 19.29 2.89 7.36
CA ASN A 264 20.56 2.35 7.83
C ASN A 264 20.69 2.39 9.36
N LEU A 265 19.58 2.30 10.08
CA LEU A 265 19.60 2.19 11.53
C LEU A 265 20.13 0.82 11.95
N PRO A 266 20.88 0.71 13.06
CA PRO A 266 21.41 -0.56 13.53
C PRO A 266 20.30 -1.57 13.87
N LEU A 267 20.45 -2.82 13.45
CA LEU A 267 19.54 -3.92 13.79
C LEU A 267 19.48 -4.15 15.31
N SER A 268 20.54 -3.81 16.03
CA SER A 268 20.64 -3.92 17.48
C SER A 268 19.64 -3.04 18.24
N ILE A 269 19.05 -2.00 17.63
CA ILE A 269 17.98 -1.22 18.27
C ILE A 269 16.71 -2.05 18.47
N LEU A 270 16.55 -3.12 17.68
CA LEU A 270 15.45 -4.09 17.80
C LEU A 270 15.92 -5.24 18.69
N ASN A 271 15.85 -5.03 20.01
CA ASN A 271 16.41 -5.96 20.99
C ASN A 271 15.57 -7.24 21.21
N SER A 272 14.28 -7.22 20.92
CA SER A 272 13.38 -8.38 21.04
C SER A 272 13.15 -9.07 19.69
N PRO A 273 12.98 -10.41 19.66
CA PRO A 273 12.57 -11.12 18.45
C PRO A 273 11.06 -11.03 18.17
N THR A 274 10.25 -10.75 19.20
CA THR A 274 8.78 -10.85 19.13
C THR A 274 8.07 -9.50 19.10
N PHE A 275 8.67 -8.44 19.63
CA PHE A 275 8.05 -7.12 19.68
C PHE A 275 9.00 -5.97 19.39
N ILE A 276 8.44 -4.82 19.00
CA ILE A 276 9.15 -3.54 18.82
C ILE A 276 8.32 -2.44 19.48
N GLY A 277 8.89 -1.76 20.48
CA GLY A 277 8.31 -0.54 21.04
C GLY A 277 8.59 0.65 20.14
N VAL A 278 7.59 1.49 19.89
CA VAL A 278 7.72 2.76 19.17
C VAL A 278 7.09 3.84 20.01
N SER A 279 7.81 4.95 20.23
CA SER A 279 7.33 6.11 20.97
C SER A 279 7.60 7.39 20.18
N ILE A 280 6.57 8.20 20.00
CA ILE A 280 6.63 9.45 19.23
C ILE A 280 6.04 10.59 20.07
N ASN A 281 6.80 11.66 20.30
CA ASN A 281 6.31 12.87 20.97
C ASN A 281 7.11 14.13 20.58
N GLY A 282 6.65 15.30 21.02
CA GLY A 282 7.46 16.51 21.09
C GLY A 282 8.20 16.65 22.43
N ASN A 283 9.33 17.36 22.45
CA ASN A 283 10.08 17.67 23.68
C ASN A 283 9.76 19.07 24.27
N SER A 284 8.63 19.68 23.88
CA SER A 284 8.28 21.02 24.37
C SER A 284 8.12 21.05 25.89
N THR A 285 8.56 22.14 26.52
CA THR A 285 8.35 22.38 27.95
C THR A 285 6.97 22.97 28.26
N ASN A 286 6.22 23.40 27.24
CA ASN A 286 4.88 23.93 27.42
C ASN A 286 3.87 22.77 27.49
N ALA A 287 3.20 22.60 28.62
CA ALA A 287 2.23 21.52 28.83
C ALA A 287 1.02 21.56 27.88
N ASN A 288 0.72 22.72 27.27
CA ASN A 288 -0.34 22.89 26.28
C ASN A 288 0.11 22.58 24.86
N ASP A 289 1.37 22.16 24.68
CA ASP A 289 1.84 21.73 23.40
C ASP A 289 1.22 20.40 22.97
N ARG A 290 1.02 20.21 21.68
CA ARG A 290 0.33 19.02 21.14
C ARG A 290 0.87 18.64 19.78
N ILE A 291 1.11 17.36 19.55
CA ILE A 291 1.35 16.79 18.23
C ILE A 291 0.29 15.73 17.90
N VAL A 292 0.15 15.41 16.61
CA VAL A 292 -0.63 14.27 16.12
C VAL A 292 0.22 13.44 15.17
N VAL A 293 0.02 12.12 15.18
CA VAL A 293 0.73 11.18 14.29
C VAL A 293 -0.28 10.59 13.32
N SER A 294 0.01 10.68 12.02
CA SER A 294 -0.83 10.05 10.99
C SER A 294 -0.43 8.59 10.79
N ALA A 295 0.87 8.34 10.60
CA ALA A 295 1.39 6.99 10.41
C ALA A 295 2.85 6.86 10.84
N PHE A 296 3.28 5.63 11.10
CA PHE A 296 4.69 5.25 11.18
C PHE A 296 4.90 3.83 10.66
N SER A 297 6.13 3.51 10.29
CA SER A 297 6.50 2.13 9.93
C SER A 297 7.87 1.75 10.46
N VAL A 298 8.08 0.46 10.67
CA VAL A 298 9.40 -0.13 10.91
C VAL A 298 9.63 -1.24 9.87
N THR A 299 10.72 -1.13 9.11
CA THR A 299 11.17 -2.13 8.16
C THR A 299 12.45 -2.79 8.67
N TYR A 300 12.49 -4.12 8.71
CA TYR A 300 13.59 -4.89 9.33
C TYR A 300 13.66 -6.34 8.78
N PRO A 301 14.78 -7.05 8.96
CA PRO A 301 14.89 -8.47 8.61
C PRO A 301 13.98 -9.35 9.48
N ALA A 302 13.07 -10.10 8.87
CA ALA A 302 12.17 -11.04 9.53
C ALA A 302 12.22 -12.42 8.88
N THR A 303 12.00 -13.47 9.67
CA THR A 303 11.86 -14.84 9.13
C THR A 303 10.56 -15.00 8.34
N PHE A 304 10.48 -15.99 7.46
CA PHE A 304 9.25 -16.37 6.75
C PHE A 304 8.24 -17.10 7.65
N ASN A 305 7.91 -16.49 8.78
CA ASN A 305 6.79 -16.86 9.65
C ASN A 305 5.72 -15.77 9.54
N PHE A 306 4.56 -16.12 9.00
CA PHE A 306 3.51 -15.16 8.64
C PHE A 306 2.38 -15.09 9.67
N ASN A 307 2.59 -15.54 10.91
CA ASN A 307 1.72 -15.27 12.08
C ASN A 307 0.22 -15.58 11.87
N ASN A 308 -0.06 -16.69 11.20
CA ASN A 308 -1.41 -17.13 10.87
C ASN A 308 -2.20 -16.12 10.02
N LEU A 309 -1.53 -15.19 9.34
CA LEU A 309 -2.16 -14.26 8.41
C LEU A 309 -2.71 -15.03 7.21
N LYS A 310 -3.82 -14.53 6.67
CA LYS A 310 -4.44 -15.03 5.43
C LYS A 310 -3.99 -14.27 4.20
N ASN A 311 -3.53 -13.02 4.35
CA ASN A 311 -3.02 -12.20 3.27
C ASN A 311 -1.80 -11.42 3.75
N ILE A 312 -0.76 -11.33 2.92
CA ILE A 312 0.43 -10.55 3.24
C ILE A 312 1.11 -10.06 1.97
N TYR A 313 1.35 -8.74 1.96
CA TYR A 313 2.25 -8.09 1.03
C TYR A 313 3.69 -8.19 1.54
N PHE A 314 4.62 -8.52 0.66
CA PHE A 314 6.05 -8.47 0.98
C PHE A 314 6.88 -8.15 -0.26
N GLU A 315 8.09 -7.69 -0.01
CA GLU A 315 9.05 -7.33 -1.04
C GLU A 315 10.32 -8.19 -0.91
N LEU A 316 10.88 -8.56 -2.06
CA LEU A 316 12.20 -9.19 -2.15
C LEU A 316 13.11 -8.31 -3.01
N LYS A 317 14.41 -8.35 -2.76
CA LYS A 317 15.40 -7.72 -3.63
C LYS A 317 15.65 -8.55 -4.89
N ASP A 318 16.41 -7.98 -5.82
CA ASP A 318 17.00 -8.69 -6.93
C ASP A 318 17.78 -9.92 -6.42
N ASN A 319 17.69 -11.01 -7.17
CA ASN A 319 18.46 -12.21 -6.92
C ASN A 319 18.67 -12.93 -8.25
N ALA A 320 19.92 -12.99 -8.70
CA ALA A 320 20.30 -13.58 -9.98
C ALA A 320 20.12 -15.10 -10.03
N ALA A 321 20.02 -15.78 -8.87
CA ALA A 321 19.72 -17.21 -8.80
C ALA A 321 18.21 -17.50 -8.69
N GLY A 322 17.42 -16.51 -8.24
CA GLY A 322 16.04 -16.70 -7.80
C GLY A 322 15.96 -16.89 -6.29
N ASN A 323 14.78 -17.20 -5.77
CA ASN A 323 14.56 -17.36 -4.33
C ASN A 323 13.81 -18.65 -4.06
N TYR A 324 14.14 -19.31 -2.95
CA TYR A 324 13.35 -20.43 -2.46
C TYR A 324 12.72 -20.06 -1.13
N LEU A 325 11.41 -19.83 -1.16
CA LEU A 325 10.66 -19.39 0.01
C LEU A 325 10.07 -20.62 0.70
N VAL A 326 10.34 -20.76 1.99
CA VAL A 326 9.65 -21.74 2.87
C VAL A 326 8.93 -20.95 3.95
N ILE A 327 7.63 -20.82 3.78
CA ILE A 327 6.78 -19.98 4.63
C ILE A 327 6.05 -20.85 5.64
N THR A 328 6.11 -20.46 6.90
CA THR A 328 5.42 -21.11 8.02
C THR A 328 4.33 -20.20 8.59
N ASN A 329 3.37 -20.80 9.30
CA ASN A 329 2.24 -20.10 9.91
C ASN A 329 1.53 -19.14 8.93
N PHE A 330 1.26 -19.61 7.71
CA PHE A 330 0.36 -18.90 6.78
C PHE A 330 -0.96 -19.65 6.73
N ASN A 331 -2.07 -18.95 6.95
CA ASN A 331 -3.37 -19.58 7.08
C ASN A 331 -3.97 -19.88 5.70
N ASN A 332 -3.73 -21.10 5.21
CA ASN A 332 -4.21 -21.58 3.92
C ASN A 332 -5.38 -22.57 4.01
N ASN A 333 -5.74 -23.02 5.21
CA ASN A 333 -6.80 -24.01 5.49
C ASN A 333 -6.79 -25.24 4.53
N GLY A 334 -5.59 -25.72 4.15
CA GLY A 334 -5.44 -26.85 3.23
C GLY A 334 -5.67 -26.54 1.75
N VAL A 335 -5.95 -25.28 1.38
CA VAL A 335 -6.09 -24.83 0.00
C VAL A 335 -4.79 -24.18 -0.46
N ALA A 336 -4.28 -24.55 -1.64
CA ALA A 336 -3.08 -23.94 -2.20
C ALA A 336 -3.25 -22.41 -2.32
N PRO A 337 -2.41 -21.59 -1.65
CA PRO A 337 -2.56 -20.14 -1.68
C PRO A 337 -2.06 -19.55 -2.99
N VAL A 338 -2.47 -18.32 -3.28
CA VAL A 338 -2.16 -17.60 -4.51
C VAL A 338 -1.09 -16.55 -4.23
N LEU A 339 -0.01 -16.56 -5.00
CA LEU A 339 1.02 -15.53 -4.96
C LEU A 339 0.97 -14.72 -6.25
N TYR A 340 0.72 -13.43 -6.14
CA TYR A 340 0.89 -12.48 -7.25
C TYR A 340 2.29 -11.91 -7.22
N ASP A 341 2.98 -11.98 -8.37
CA ASP A 341 4.16 -11.19 -8.69
C ASP A 341 3.69 -9.98 -9.50
N TYR A 342 3.67 -8.81 -8.87
CA TYR A 342 3.19 -7.58 -9.49
C TYR A 342 4.11 -7.10 -10.62
N ASN A 343 5.42 -7.31 -10.47
CA ASN A 343 6.42 -6.85 -11.42
C ASN A 343 6.29 -7.61 -12.74
N ASN A 344 6.20 -8.94 -12.67
CA ASN A 344 6.20 -9.81 -13.85
C ASN A 344 4.79 -10.20 -14.33
N SER A 345 3.74 -9.72 -13.65
CA SER A 345 2.35 -10.07 -13.95
C SER A 345 2.11 -11.59 -13.93
N ARG A 346 2.72 -12.27 -12.95
CA ARG A 346 2.62 -13.73 -12.78
C ARG A 346 1.77 -14.10 -11.57
N ARG A 347 1.07 -15.23 -11.68
CA ARG A 347 0.31 -15.88 -10.61
C ARG A 347 0.88 -17.26 -10.36
N TYR A 348 1.27 -17.54 -9.13
CA TYR A 348 1.75 -18.85 -8.69
C TYR A 348 0.76 -19.47 -7.70
N LEU A 349 0.65 -20.79 -7.71
CA LEU A 349 0.01 -21.55 -6.64
C LEU A 349 1.09 -22.06 -5.68
N GLY A 350 0.87 -21.86 -4.39
CA GLY A 350 1.80 -22.32 -3.34
C GLY A 350 1.83 -23.83 -3.24
N ASP A 351 3.03 -24.39 -3.08
CA ASP A 351 3.20 -25.81 -2.79
C ASP A 351 2.98 -26.06 -1.30
N ILE A 352 1.96 -26.85 -0.99
CA ILE A 352 1.54 -27.23 0.37
C ILE A 352 1.76 -28.72 0.67
N SER A 353 2.59 -29.40 -0.13
CA SER A 353 2.91 -30.83 0.04
C SER A 353 3.56 -31.17 1.38
N THR A 354 4.19 -30.18 2.04
CA THR A 354 4.78 -30.34 3.38
C THR A 354 3.85 -29.70 4.42
N PRO A 355 3.31 -30.47 5.39
CA PRO A 355 2.40 -29.94 6.39
C PRO A 355 2.96 -28.72 7.13
N GLY A 356 2.14 -27.68 7.30
CA GLY A 356 2.51 -26.44 7.98
C GLY A 356 3.39 -25.48 7.16
N GLN A 357 3.72 -25.82 5.90
CA GLN A 357 4.55 -25.00 5.03
C GLN A 357 3.84 -24.61 3.74
N VAL A 358 4.17 -23.41 3.24
CA VAL A 358 3.87 -22.96 1.89
C VAL A 358 5.20 -22.66 1.20
N LYS A 359 5.48 -23.33 0.08
CA LYS A 359 6.77 -23.23 -0.61
C LYS A 359 6.63 -22.57 -1.97
N PHE A 360 7.62 -21.74 -2.32
CA PHE A 360 7.74 -21.13 -3.65
C PHE A 360 9.18 -21.20 -4.17
N ALA A 361 9.36 -21.69 -5.39
CA ALA A 361 10.59 -21.55 -6.16
C ALA A 361 10.40 -20.42 -7.17
N LEU A 362 10.92 -19.24 -6.85
CA LEU A 362 10.77 -18.03 -7.66
C LEU A 362 11.96 -17.88 -8.62
N PRO A 363 11.74 -17.47 -9.88
CA PRO A 363 12.80 -17.32 -10.85
C PRO A 363 13.76 -16.18 -10.47
N ALA A 364 14.94 -16.20 -11.09
CA ALA A 364 15.89 -15.11 -11.07
C ALA A 364 15.25 -13.78 -11.50
N SER A 365 15.72 -12.69 -10.92
CA SER A 365 15.19 -11.35 -11.18
C SER A 365 16.27 -10.29 -11.00
N ALA A 366 16.31 -9.33 -11.92
CA ALA A 366 17.15 -8.15 -11.86
C ALA A 366 16.43 -6.91 -11.27
N ASP A 367 15.12 -7.02 -11.00
CA ASP A 367 14.37 -5.92 -10.39
C ASP A 367 14.86 -5.64 -8.98
N THR A 368 15.30 -4.40 -8.72
CA THR A 368 15.81 -3.96 -7.42
C THR A 368 14.83 -4.20 -6.27
N ILE A 369 13.52 -4.11 -6.56
CA ILE A 369 12.43 -4.44 -5.64
C ILE A 369 11.36 -5.21 -6.41
N ARG A 370 11.09 -6.41 -5.94
CA ARG A 370 10.05 -7.31 -6.43
C ARG A 370 8.90 -7.31 -5.43
N ARG A 371 7.70 -7.01 -5.91
CA ARG A 371 6.51 -6.83 -5.09
C ARG A 371 5.60 -8.04 -5.20
N PHE A 372 5.26 -8.60 -4.04
CA PHE A 372 4.43 -9.78 -3.96
C PHE A 372 3.23 -9.59 -3.04
N ASN A 373 2.13 -10.25 -3.37
CA ASN A 373 1.02 -10.45 -2.44
C ASN A 373 0.67 -11.92 -2.38
N LEU A 374 0.79 -12.52 -1.20
CA LEU A 374 0.39 -13.89 -0.91
C LEU A 374 -0.98 -13.87 -0.26
N MET A 375 -1.92 -14.60 -0.84
CA MET A 375 -3.32 -14.61 -0.43
C MET A 375 -3.80 -16.04 -0.27
N SER A 376 -4.53 -16.30 0.81
CA SER A 376 -5.14 -17.60 1.07
C SER A 376 -6.24 -17.88 0.06
N GLY A 377 -6.22 -19.09 -0.52
CA GLY A 377 -7.28 -19.56 -1.40
C GLY A 377 -8.50 -20.11 -0.65
N ASP A 378 -8.45 -20.15 0.69
CA ASP A 378 -9.54 -20.62 1.55
C ASP A 378 -10.83 -19.81 1.31
N ALA A 379 -11.97 -20.48 1.32
CA ALA A 379 -13.26 -19.87 1.02
C ALA A 379 -13.60 -18.72 1.99
N SER A 380 -13.17 -18.81 3.25
CA SER A 380 -13.39 -17.73 4.23
C SER A 380 -12.52 -16.49 4.02
N ASN A 381 -11.56 -16.54 3.08
CA ASN A 381 -10.70 -15.42 2.70
C ASN A 381 -11.12 -14.76 1.37
N VAL A 382 -11.95 -15.42 0.57
CA VAL A 382 -12.32 -14.92 -0.76
C VAL A 382 -13.60 -14.07 -0.67
N ASN A 383 -13.48 -12.80 -1.10
CA ASN A 383 -14.43 -11.69 -0.94
C ASN A 383 -14.79 -11.37 0.51
#